data_AF-A0A7Y8MFZ7-F1
#
_entry.id   AF-A0A7Y8MFZ7-F1
#
_cell.length_a   1.000
_cell.length_b   1.000
_cell.length_c   1.000
_cell.angle_alpha   90.00
_cell.angle_beta   90.00
_cell.angle_gamma   90.00
#
_symmetry.space_group_name_H-M   'P 1'
#
loop_
_entity.id
_entity.type
_entity.pdbx_description
1 polymer ?
#
loop_
_entity_poly.entity_id
_entity_poly.type
_entity_poly.pdbx_seq_one_letter_code
_entity_poly.pdbx_strand_id
1 'polypeptide(L)'
;MQDEPKGHAARGASRGHTLRTRAVGWTRLALAVLVAAPLAMGIATAFTQASTPFLQGRVDSTFSAFGLGAMLGLVYGAPSTAVIGLPAHAALVFFRRTRLAYYAALGLASCFLNLVIVAFTMRIGAAQFFAVLPTALIAGPLAGAIFWLIRRPDQIGR
;
A
#
# COMPACT_ATOMS: atom_id res chain seq x y z
N MET A 1 1.45 61.04 16.96
CA MET A 1 1.12 59.75 17.60
C MET A 1 0.19 59.01 16.66
N GLN A 2 0.76 58.12 15.84
CA GLN A 2 -0.01 57.21 15.00
C GLN A 2 0.16 55.83 15.63
N ASP A 3 -0.92 55.33 16.22
CA ASP A 3 -1.00 53.95 16.68
C ASP A 3 -1.19 53.06 15.45
N GLU A 4 -0.28 52.12 15.23
CA GLU A 4 -0.46 51.00 14.31
C GLU A 4 -1.16 49.84 15.04
N PRO A 5 -2.45 49.57 14.80
CA PRO A 5 -3.00 48.25 15.03
C PRO A 5 -2.90 47.49 13.71
N LYS A 6 -2.32 46.27 13.70
CA LYS A 6 -2.69 45.11 12.83
C LYS A 6 -1.58 44.04 12.75
N GLY A 7 -1.10 43.52 13.89
CA GLY A 7 -0.16 42.40 13.93
C GLY A 7 -0.78 41.01 14.15
N HIS A 8 -2.02 40.92 14.66
CA HIS A 8 -2.54 39.66 15.21
C HIS A 8 -3.47 38.85 14.28
N ALA A 9 -4.09 39.46 13.27
CA ALA A 9 -5.01 38.74 12.37
C ALA A 9 -4.29 37.81 11.36
N ALA A 10 -3.07 38.16 10.94
CA ALA A 10 -2.32 37.39 9.94
C ALA A 10 -1.79 36.05 10.47
N ARG A 11 -1.57 35.91 11.78
CA ARG A 11 -1.06 34.65 12.40
C ARG A 11 -2.13 33.56 12.50
N GLY A 12 -3.42 33.92 12.53
CA GLY A 12 -4.53 32.96 12.58
C GLY A 12 -4.77 32.24 11.25
N ALA A 13 -4.70 32.97 10.12
CA ALA A 13 -4.95 32.43 8.79
C ALA A 13 -3.88 31.42 8.33
N SER A 14 -2.60 31.67 8.67
CA SER A 14 -1.48 30.78 8.37
C SER A 14 -1.55 29.42 9.10
N ARG A 15 -2.03 29.41 10.37
CA ARG A 15 -2.24 28.18 11.15
C ARG A 15 -3.40 27.34 10.63
N GLY A 16 -4.48 27.97 10.16
CA GLY A 16 -5.63 27.25 9.57
C GLY A 16 -5.26 26.50 8.28
N HIS A 17 -4.44 27.12 7.43
CA HIS A 17 -4.04 26.52 6.15
C HIS A 17 -3.07 25.35 6.33
N THR A 18 -2.17 25.42 7.31
CA THR A 18 -1.19 24.36 7.61
C THR A 18 -1.82 23.13 8.28
N LEU A 19 -2.93 23.28 9.00
CA LEU A 19 -3.65 22.15 9.59
C LEU A 19 -4.47 21.37 8.54
N ARG A 20 -5.13 22.06 7.61
CA ARG A 20 -5.86 21.40 6.51
C ARG A 20 -4.95 20.58 5.60
N THR A 21 -3.77 21.08 5.24
CA THR A 21 -2.83 20.37 4.38
C THR A 21 -2.26 19.11 5.05
N ARG A 22 -2.00 19.16 6.36
CA ARG A 22 -1.58 17.99 7.14
C ARG A 22 -2.68 16.94 7.21
N ALA A 23 -3.93 17.34 7.50
CA ALA A 23 -5.05 16.41 7.58
C ALA A 23 -5.29 15.65 6.26
N VAL A 24 -5.23 16.35 5.13
CA VAL A 24 -5.36 15.74 3.79
C VAL A 24 -4.20 14.79 3.47
N GLY A 25 -3.00 15.08 3.98
CA GLY A 25 -1.84 14.19 3.86
C GLY A 25 -2.03 12.86 4.59
N TRP A 26 -2.50 12.91 5.84
CA TRP A 26 -2.74 11.72 6.66
C TRP A 26 -3.90 10.86 6.15
N THR A 27 -5.00 11.49 5.69
CA THR A 27 -6.13 10.73 5.14
C THR A 27 -5.76 9.99 3.85
N ARG A 28 -4.98 10.63 2.96
CA ARG A 28 -4.45 9.97 1.74
C ARG A 28 -3.54 8.80 2.06
N LEU A 29 -2.73 8.93 3.10
CA LEU A 29 -1.78 7.91 3.53
C LEU A 29 -2.50 6.72 4.18
N ALA A 30 -3.51 6.97 5.02
CA ALA A 30 -4.39 5.95 5.55
C ALA A 30 -5.16 5.22 4.43
N LEU A 31 -5.70 5.98 3.46
CA LEU A 31 -6.38 5.41 2.30
C LEU A 31 -5.43 4.54 1.46
N ALA A 32 -4.19 4.99 1.25
CA ALA A 32 -3.20 4.21 0.51
C ALA A 32 -2.91 2.86 1.18
N VAL A 33 -2.78 2.83 2.50
CA VAL A 33 -2.59 1.60 3.28
C VAL A 33 -3.81 0.67 3.16
N LEU A 34 -5.01 1.23 3.30
CA LEU A 34 -6.26 0.46 3.29
C LEU A 34 -6.68 -0.03 1.90
N VAL A 35 -6.28 0.65 0.83
CA VAL A 35 -6.71 0.31 -0.53
C VAL A 35 -5.65 -0.47 -1.30
N ALA A 36 -4.37 -0.11 -1.17
CA ALA A 36 -3.33 -0.69 -2.02
C ALA A 36 -3.17 -2.20 -1.81
N ALA A 37 -3.14 -2.66 -0.56
CA ALA A 37 -2.93 -4.05 -0.24
C ALA A 37 -4.13 -4.97 -0.62
N PRO A 38 -5.39 -4.65 -0.26
CA PRO A 38 -6.55 -5.43 -0.70
C PRO A 38 -6.71 -5.45 -2.21
N LEU A 39 -6.56 -4.31 -2.87
CA LEU A 39 -6.74 -4.22 -4.32
C LEU A 39 -5.67 -5.03 -5.06
N ALA A 40 -4.41 -4.90 -4.64
CA ALA A 40 -3.31 -5.65 -5.26
C ALA A 40 -3.43 -7.15 -5.05
N MET A 41 -3.78 -7.58 -3.84
CA MET A 41 -3.94 -8.99 -3.54
C MET A 41 -5.16 -9.57 -4.26
N GLY A 42 -6.29 -8.87 -4.28
CA GLY A 42 -7.48 -9.26 -5.03
C GLY A 42 -7.19 -9.45 -6.53
N ILE A 43 -6.51 -8.49 -7.17
CA ILE A 43 -6.12 -8.58 -8.58
C ILE A 43 -5.16 -9.76 -8.80
N ALA A 44 -4.14 -9.91 -7.96
CA ALA A 44 -3.15 -10.97 -8.11
C ALA A 44 -3.76 -12.36 -7.91
N THR A 45 -4.67 -12.54 -6.95
CA THR A 45 -5.35 -13.81 -6.71
C THR A 45 -6.29 -14.17 -7.86
N ALA A 46 -7.08 -13.21 -8.33
CA ALA A 46 -7.94 -13.39 -9.51
C ALA A 46 -7.13 -13.74 -10.77
N PHE A 47 -6.01 -13.04 -11.00
CA PHE A 47 -5.11 -13.32 -12.12
C PHE A 47 -4.46 -14.69 -12.01
N THR A 48 -3.99 -15.07 -10.81
CA THR A 48 -3.36 -16.38 -10.59
C THR A 48 -4.36 -17.50 -10.82
N GLN A 49 -5.59 -17.39 -10.31
CA GLN A 49 -6.65 -18.38 -10.55
C GLN A 49 -6.99 -18.50 -12.04
N ALA A 50 -7.14 -17.38 -12.75
CA ALA A 50 -7.40 -17.40 -14.18
C ALA A 50 -6.27 -18.07 -14.99
N SER A 51 -5.03 -17.94 -14.49
CA SER A 51 -3.81 -18.38 -15.18
C SER A 51 -3.28 -19.75 -14.74
N THR A 52 -3.83 -20.36 -13.67
CA THR A 52 -3.38 -21.67 -13.16
C THR A 52 -4.52 -22.69 -13.10
N PRO A 53 -4.45 -23.79 -13.88
CA PRO A 53 -5.47 -24.84 -13.90
C PRO A 53 -5.74 -25.47 -12.53
N PHE A 54 -4.71 -25.54 -11.67
CA PHE A 54 -4.80 -26.14 -10.34
C PHE A 54 -5.76 -25.41 -9.39
N LEU A 55 -5.92 -24.08 -9.54
CA LEU A 55 -6.80 -23.27 -8.69
C LEU A 55 -8.24 -23.16 -9.23
N GLN A 56 -8.45 -23.44 -10.52
CA GLN A 56 -9.78 -23.38 -11.15
C GLN A 56 -10.78 -24.38 -10.54
N GLY A 57 -10.28 -25.49 -9.97
CA GLY A 57 -11.13 -26.49 -9.28
C GLY A 57 -11.39 -26.22 -7.81
N ARG A 58 -10.87 -25.13 -7.22
CA ARG A 58 -10.99 -24.83 -5.77
C ARG A 58 -11.80 -23.58 -5.44
N VAL A 59 -12.04 -22.71 -6.43
CA VAL A 59 -12.76 -21.45 -6.25
C VAL A 59 -13.74 -21.29 -7.41
N ASP A 60 -15.02 -21.16 -7.07
CA ASP A 60 -16.12 -21.27 -8.04
C ASP A 60 -16.14 -20.15 -9.10
N SER A 61 -15.46 -19.02 -8.86
CA SER A 61 -15.42 -17.89 -9.79
C SER A 61 -14.21 -16.97 -9.59
N THR A 62 -13.84 -16.22 -10.63
CA THR A 62 -12.83 -15.14 -10.54
C THR A 62 -13.22 -14.06 -9.53
N PHE A 63 -14.52 -13.82 -9.36
CA PHE A 63 -15.03 -12.85 -8.40
C PHE A 63 -14.80 -13.30 -6.95
N SER A 64 -15.01 -14.58 -6.63
CA SER A 64 -14.73 -15.11 -5.30
C SER A 64 -13.23 -15.16 -5.00
N ALA A 65 -12.39 -15.44 -6.00
CA ALA A 65 -10.94 -15.35 -5.84
C ALA A 65 -10.46 -13.90 -5.59
N PHE A 66 -11.03 -12.92 -6.29
CA PHE A 66 -10.79 -11.51 -6.00
C PHE A 66 -11.18 -11.16 -4.57
N GLY A 67 -12.37 -11.58 -4.13
CA GLY A 67 -12.87 -11.34 -2.78
C GLY A 67 -11.96 -11.93 -1.70
N LEU A 68 -11.56 -13.20 -1.86
CA LEU A 68 -10.60 -13.86 -0.95
C LEU A 68 -9.25 -13.13 -0.93
N GLY A 69 -8.71 -12.79 -2.10
CA GLY A 69 -7.47 -12.01 -2.21
C GLY A 69 -7.58 -10.66 -1.50
N ALA A 70 -8.68 -9.94 -1.69
CA ALA A 70 -8.92 -8.65 -1.04
C ALA A 70 -9.01 -8.77 0.48
N MET A 71 -9.71 -9.79 0.99
CA MET A 71 -9.78 -10.05 2.45
C MET A 71 -8.39 -10.37 3.02
N LEU A 72 -7.61 -11.23 2.36
CA LEU A 72 -6.23 -11.53 2.77
C LEU A 72 -5.34 -10.28 2.72
N GLY A 73 -5.51 -9.44 1.69
CA GLY A 73 -4.82 -8.16 1.58
C GLY A 73 -5.19 -7.18 2.69
N LEU A 74 -6.41 -7.24 3.21
CA LEU A 74 -6.85 -6.40 4.33
C LEU A 74 -6.34 -6.91 5.68
N VAL A 75 -6.39 -8.23 5.90
CA VAL A 75 -5.97 -8.85 7.16
C VAL A 75 -4.46 -8.87 7.32
N TYR A 76 -3.72 -9.19 6.26
CA TYR A 76 -2.25 -9.34 6.32
C TYR A 76 -1.52 -8.18 5.64
N GLY A 77 -2.01 -7.76 4.47
CA GLY A 77 -1.31 -6.77 3.65
C GLY A 77 -1.41 -5.35 4.22
N ALA A 78 -2.56 -4.91 4.73
CA ALA A 78 -2.71 -3.56 5.28
C ALA A 78 -1.88 -3.35 6.55
N PRO A 79 -1.88 -4.25 7.56
CA PRO A 79 -0.98 -4.13 8.71
C PRO A 79 0.50 -4.11 8.30
N SER A 80 0.91 -4.99 7.38
CA SER A 80 2.28 -4.98 6.88
C SER A 80 2.64 -3.68 6.17
N THR A 81 1.72 -3.11 5.40
CA THR A 81 1.93 -1.82 4.71
C THR A 81 2.04 -0.68 5.72
N ALA A 82 1.28 -0.74 6.82
CA ALA A 82 1.40 0.23 7.91
C ALA A 82 2.76 0.13 8.63
N VAL A 83 3.21 -1.09 8.93
CA VAL A 83 4.43 -1.34 9.72
C VAL A 83 5.71 -1.16 8.90
N ILE A 84 5.73 -1.65 7.66
CA ILE A 84 6.93 -1.66 6.80
C ILE A 84 6.83 -0.56 5.74
N GLY A 85 5.67 -0.43 5.10
CA GLY A 85 5.46 0.49 3.99
C GLY A 85 5.55 1.97 4.39
N LEU A 86 5.02 2.36 5.56
CA LEU A 86 5.09 3.75 6.01
C LEU A 86 6.51 4.21 6.38
N PRO A 87 7.30 3.46 7.18
CA PRO A 87 8.71 3.80 7.39
C PRO A 87 9.52 3.80 6.09
N ALA A 88 9.27 2.83 5.20
CA ALA A 88 9.96 2.77 3.91
C ALA A 88 9.61 3.99 3.03
N HIS A 89 8.35 4.42 3.01
CA HIS A 89 7.92 5.66 2.36
C HIS A 89 8.63 6.89 2.94
N ALA A 90 8.67 7.02 4.26
CA ALA A 90 9.34 8.12 4.93
C ALA A 90 10.84 8.17 4.57
N ALA A 91 11.51 7.01 4.54
CA ALA A 91 12.89 6.90 4.10
C ALA A 91 13.07 7.32 2.63
N LEU A 92 12.20 6.86 1.72
CA LEU A 92 12.28 7.27 0.31
C LEU A 92 12.08 8.78 0.10
N VAL A 93 11.18 9.39 0.86
CA VAL A 93 10.96 10.84 0.85
C VAL A 93 12.22 11.56 1.36
N PHE A 94 12.80 11.09 2.47
CA PHE A 94 14.03 11.65 3.02
C PHE A 94 15.19 11.62 2.02
N PHE A 95 15.38 10.50 1.31
CA PHE A 95 16.42 10.33 0.30
C PHE A 95 16.06 10.88 -1.09
N ARG A 96 14.88 11.50 -1.26
CA ARG A 96 14.36 11.98 -2.55
C ARG A 96 14.30 10.89 -3.64
N ARG A 97 14.14 9.63 -3.25
CA ARG A 97 14.05 8.46 -4.14
C ARG A 97 12.60 8.04 -4.37
N THR A 98 11.76 8.97 -4.84
CA THR A 98 10.31 8.77 -4.89
C THR A 98 9.77 8.19 -6.21
N ARG A 99 10.63 7.55 -7.02
CA ARG A 99 10.23 6.94 -8.32
C ARG A 99 9.40 5.68 -8.11
N LEU A 100 8.47 5.41 -9.03
CA LEU A 100 7.60 4.21 -9.03
C LEU A 100 8.38 2.90 -8.80
N ALA A 101 9.52 2.73 -9.46
CA ALA A 101 10.34 1.52 -9.36
C ALA A 101 10.78 1.20 -7.91
N TYR A 102 11.08 2.22 -7.09
CA TYR A 102 11.47 2.01 -5.69
C TYR A 102 10.28 1.50 -4.85
N TYR A 103 9.08 2.03 -5.10
CA TYR A 103 7.87 1.56 -4.42
C TYR A 103 7.49 0.15 -4.86
N ALA A 104 7.59 -0.16 -6.15
CA ALA A 104 7.35 -1.51 -6.66
C ALA A 104 8.34 -2.53 -6.05
N ALA A 105 9.63 -2.18 -5.96
CA ALA A 105 10.64 -3.04 -5.35
C ALA A 105 10.40 -3.25 -3.85
N LEU A 106 10.03 -2.20 -3.11
CA LEU A 106 9.68 -2.32 -1.70
C LEU A 106 8.40 -3.13 -1.48
N GLY A 107 7.40 -2.93 -2.35
CA GLY A 107 6.17 -3.72 -2.35
C GLY A 107 6.45 -5.20 -2.59
N LEU A 108 7.32 -5.52 -3.55
CA LEU A 108 7.79 -6.88 -3.79
C LEU A 108 8.50 -7.48 -2.56
N ALA A 109 9.47 -6.76 -1.99
CA ALA A 109 10.21 -7.21 -0.81
C ALA A 109 9.28 -7.44 0.40
N SER A 110 8.35 -6.51 0.66
CA SER A 110 7.39 -6.62 1.76
C SER A 110 6.41 -7.77 1.55
N CYS A 111 5.93 -7.98 0.33
CA CYS A 111 5.01 -9.08 0.02
C CYS A 111 5.72 -10.43 0.12
N PHE A 112 6.95 -10.52 -0.35
CA PHE A 112 7.78 -11.72 -0.22
C PHE A 112 8.08 -12.04 1.24
N LEU A 113 8.43 -11.03 2.05
CA LEU A 113 8.65 -11.20 3.49
C LEU A 113 7.39 -11.72 4.20
N ASN A 114 6.22 -11.15 3.91
CA ASN A 114 4.95 -11.67 4.46
C ASN A 114 4.68 -13.10 4.03
N LEU A 115 4.93 -13.43 2.76
CA LEU A 115 4.74 -14.79 2.27
C LEU A 115 5.63 -15.77 3.04
N VAL A 116 6.89 -15.43 3.28
CA VAL A 116 7.82 -16.25 4.09
C VAL A 116 7.33 -16.40 5.53
N ILE A 117 6.89 -15.30 6.16
CA ILE A 117 6.36 -15.32 7.54
C ILE A 117 5.11 -16.22 7.63
N VAL A 118 4.16 -16.06 6.71
CA VAL A 118 2.93 -16.87 6.66
C VAL A 118 3.27 -18.33 6.40
N ALA A 119 4.17 -18.61 5.45
CA ALA A 119 4.59 -19.97 5.15
C ALA A 119 5.23 -20.67 6.35
N PHE A 120 6.09 -19.96 7.09
CA PHE A 120 6.70 -20.47 8.31
C PHE A 120 5.67 -20.69 9.43
N THR A 121 4.79 -19.70 9.64
CA THR A 121 3.79 -19.72 10.74
C THR A 121 2.74 -20.80 10.53
N MET A 122 2.26 -20.97 9.29
CA MET A 122 1.25 -21.97 8.93
C MET A 122 1.84 -23.33 8.53
N ARG A 123 3.17 -23.49 8.61
CA ARG A 123 3.90 -24.71 8.21
C ARG A 123 3.53 -25.17 6.80
N ILE A 124 3.47 -24.21 5.88
CA ILE A 124 3.14 -24.46 4.47
C ILE A 124 4.28 -25.25 3.83
N GLY A 125 3.96 -26.38 3.19
CA GLY A 125 4.94 -27.19 2.46
C GLY A 125 5.49 -26.47 1.23
N ALA A 126 6.64 -26.94 0.72
CA ALA A 126 7.31 -26.32 -0.42
C ALA A 126 6.41 -26.23 -1.67
N ALA A 127 5.63 -27.28 -1.96
CA ALA A 127 4.73 -27.29 -3.10
C ALA A 127 3.67 -26.18 -3.03
N GLN A 128 3.07 -25.97 -1.86
CA GLN A 128 2.08 -24.92 -1.64
C GLN A 128 2.73 -23.53 -1.67
N PHE A 129 3.95 -23.38 -1.13
CA PHE A 129 4.72 -22.14 -1.21
C PHE A 129 4.96 -21.72 -2.66
N PHE A 130 5.44 -22.64 -3.51
CA PHE A 130 5.66 -22.36 -4.93
C PHE A 130 4.36 -22.13 -5.70
N ALA A 131 3.23 -22.71 -5.27
CA ALA A 131 1.93 -22.47 -5.87
C ALA A 131 1.41 -21.03 -5.65
N VAL A 132 1.72 -20.41 -4.51
CA VAL A 132 1.28 -19.04 -4.18
C VAL A 132 2.32 -17.97 -4.51
N LEU A 133 3.55 -18.37 -4.82
CA LEU A 133 4.64 -17.46 -5.14
C LEU A 133 4.31 -16.50 -6.30
N PRO A 134 3.68 -16.94 -7.42
CA PRO A 134 3.28 -16.02 -8.50
C PRO A 134 2.35 -14.91 -8.03
N THR A 135 1.40 -15.21 -7.13
CA THR A 135 0.50 -14.22 -6.56
C THR A 135 1.28 -13.15 -5.80
N ALA A 136 2.28 -13.53 -5.00
CA ALA A 136 3.12 -12.56 -4.29
C ALA A 136 3.99 -11.72 -5.24
N LEU A 137 4.54 -12.33 -6.29
CA LEU A 137 5.34 -11.64 -7.31
C LEU A 137 4.55 -10.58 -8.08
N ILE A 138 3.24 -10.76 -8.22
CA ILE A 138 2.34 -9.79 -8.86
C ILE A 138 1.81 -8.78 -7.83
N ALA A 139 1.31 -9.27 -6.69
CA ALA A 139 0.67 -8.44 -5.66
C ALA A 139 1.64 -7.41 -5.08
N GLY A 140 2.90 -7.79 -4.83
CA GLY A 140 3.89 -6.89 -4.21
C GLY A 140 4.16 -5.63 -5.04
N PRO A 141 4.64 -5.74 -6.29
CA PRO A 141 4.84 -4.60 -7.17
C PRO A 141 3.56 -3.79 -7.38
N LEU A 142 2.41 -4.46 -7.55
CA LEU A 142 1.13 -3.78 -7.76
C LEU A 142 0.72 -2.95 -6.53
N ALA A 143 0.88 -3.50 -5.33
CA ALA A 143 0.60 -2.78 -4.08
C ALA A 143 1.51 -1.54 -3.95
N GLY A 144 2.80 -1.69 -4.25
CA GLY A 144 3.74 -0.57 -4.28
C GLY A 144 3.36 0.51 -5.30
N ALA A 145 2.95 0.10 -6.49
CA ALA A 145 2.50 1.00 -7.55
C ALA A 145 1.21 1.75 -7.18
N ILE A 146 0.20 1.04 -6.64
CA ILE A 146 -1.06 1.63 -6.19
C ILE A 146 -0.81 2.61 -5.03
N PHE A 147 0.03 2.23 -4.07
CA PHE A 147 0.43 3.10 -2.97
C PHE A 147 1.08 4.39 -3.49
N TRP A 148 2.01 4.26 -4.45
CA TRP A 148 2.65 5.41 -5.10
C TRP A 148 1.65 6.31 -5.84
N LEU A 149 0.69 5.71 -6.57
CA LEU A 149 -0.34 6.44 -7.31
C LEU A 149 -1.27 7.24 -6.39
N ILE A 150 -1.73 6.64 -5.29
CA ILE A 150 -2.59 7.33 -4.31
C ILE A 150 -1.82 8.46 -3.62
N ARG A 151 -0.54 8.23 -3.35
CA ARG A 151 0.29 9.20 -2.62
C ARG A 151 0.82 10.33 -3.48
N ARG A 152 1.00 10.11 -4.80
CA ARG A 152 1.73 10.92 -5.79
C ARG A 152 2.57 12.05 -5.15
N PRO A 153 3.89 11.83 -4.97
CA PRO A 153 4.73 12.76 -4.22
C PRO A 153 4.74 14.19 -4.80
N ASP A 154 4.50 14.29 -6.11
CA ASP A 154 4.39 15.53 -6.88
C ASP A 154 3.23 16.44 -6.43
N GLN A 155 2.23 15.89 -5.71
CA GLN A 155 1.06 16.61 -5.20
C GLN A 155 1.22 17.15 -3.77
N ILE A 156 2.37 16.92 -3.12
CA ILE A 156 2.61 17.34 -1.72
C ILE A 156 3.20 18.75 -1.63
N GLY A 157 3.89 19.18 -2.69
CA GLY A 157 4.66 20.43 -2.74
C GLY A 157 4.05 21.54 -3.59
N ARG A 158 2.80 21.39 -4.06
CA ARG A 158 2.01 22.45 -4.68
C ARG A 158 0.82 22.77 -3.78
#